data_AF-A0AAU4AF19-F1
#
_entry.id   AF-A0AAU4AF19-F1
#
_cell.length_a   1.000
_cell.length_b   1.000
_cell.length_c   1.000
_cell.angle_alpha   90.00
_cell.angle_beta   90.00
_cell.angle_gamma   90.00
#
_symmetry.space_group_name_H-M   'P 1'
#
loop_
_entity.id
_entity.type
_entity.pdbx_description
1 polymer ?
#
loop_
_entity_poly.entity_id
_entity_poly.type
_entity_poly.pdbx_seq_one_letter_code
_entity_poly.pdbx_strand_id
1 'polypeptide(L)'
;MTTSSSSHLTHISEPEGVAPGTGYSHVVWGTGRFVAVSGQCAFDEKGEVVGEGDAAAQARQVFENLSRCLAAAGATFDDVVKLTYFVTDVAHLPAVRAARDEVIAPDRLPASSAVQVAALFRPELLLEIEAFAIVPEPKRAETTTGSESGTGFRTGPGAGFGTGFKTGFAS
;
A
#
# COMPACT_ATOMS: atom_id res chain seq x y z
N MET A 1 7.68 18.75 17.08
CA MET A 1 8.24 17.40 17.25
C MET A 1 7.85 16.60 16.03
N THR A 2 8.76 16.43 15.08
CA THR A 2 8.54 15.62 13.87
C THR A 2 8.60 14.16 14.28
N THR A 3 7.46 13.49 14.31
CA THR A 3 7.42 12.02 14.42
C THR A 3 8.05 11.47 13.17
N SER A 4 9.27 10.95 13.29
CA SER A 4 9.90 10.13 12.27
C SER A 4 9.04 8.87 12.15
N SER A 5 8.16 8.82 11.15
CA SER A 5 7.37 7.63 10.86
C SER A 5 8.34 6.58 10.35
N SER A 6 8.67 5.59 11.16
CA SER A 6 9.35 4.39 10.68
C SER A 6 8.43 3.72 9.66
N SER A 7 8.90 3.52 8.42
CA SER A 7 8.16 2.75 7.42
C SER A 7 7.83 1.35 7.97
N HIS A 8 6.63 0.84 7.69
CA HIS A 8 6.24 -0.54 7.98
C HIS A 8 6.81 -1.54 6.96
N LEU A 9 7.51 -1.04 5.94
CA LEU A 9 8.24 -1.83 4.95
C LEU A 9 9.71 -1.94 5.33
N THR A 10 10.28 -3.11 5.06
CA THR A 10 11.71 -3.37 5.12
C THR A 10 12.27 -3.36 3.70
N HIS A 11 13.32 -2.57 3.49
CA HIS A 11 14.05 -2.47 2.22
C HIS A 11 15.44 -3.09 2.36
N ILE A 12 15.78 -4.04 1.49
CA ILE A 12 17.11 -4.64 1.40
C ILE A 12 17.69 -4.27 0.03
N SER A 13 18.52 -3.25 0.03
CA SER A 13 19.13 -2.70 -1.19
C SER A 13 20.41 -3.44 -1.62
N GLU A 14 21.07 -4.15 -0.69
CA GLU A 14 22.33 -4.87 -0.93
C GLU A 14 22.32 -6.23 -0.21
N PRO A 15 21.56 -7.22 -0.70
CA PRO A 15 21.59 -8.58 -0.15
C PRO A 15 22.93 -9.25 -0.46
N GLU A 16 23.39 -10.11 0.46
CA GLU A 16 24.65 -10.84 0.33
C GLU A 16 24.69 -11.66 -0.97
N GLY A 17 25.79 -11.55 -1.71
CA GLY A 17 26.02 -12.29 -2.95
C GLY A 17 25.30 -11.75 -4.19
N VAL A 18 24.59 -10.61 -4.09
CA VAL A 18 23.93 -9.96 -5.23
C VAL A 18 24.68 -8.68 -5.62
N ALA A 19 24.82 -8.43 -6.93
CA ALA A 19 25.46 -7.22 -7.43
C ALA A 19 24.72 -5.96 -6.92
N PRO A 20 25.43 -4.84 -6.62
CA PRO A 20 24.79 -3.61 -6.16
C PRO A 20 23.70 -3.12 -7.12
N GLY A 21 22.53 -2.81 -6.58
CA GLY A 21 21.44 -2.20 -7.34
C GLY A 21 21.56 -0.68 -7.32
N THR A 22 21.30 -0.02 -8.46
CA THR A 22 21.21 1.46 -8.51
C THR A 22 19.78 1.88 -8.78
N GLY A 23 19.17 2.58 -7.83
CA GLY A 23 17.85 3.18 -8.00
C GLY A 23 16.67 2.23 -7.78
N TYR A 24 16.81 1.21 -6.94
CA TYR A 24 15.73 0.35 -6.43
C TYR A 24 16.25 -0.46 -5.23
N SER A 25 15.34 -1.08 -4.46
CA SER A 25 15.71 -2.09 -3.46
C SER A 25 15.61 -3.50 -4.05
N HIS A 26 16.60 -4.38 -3.84
CA HIS A 26 16.52 -5.77 -4.35
C HIS A 26 15.36 -6.55 -3.73
N VAL A 27 15.09 -6.33 -2.45
CA VAL A 27 13.98 -6.95 -1.73
C VAL A 27 13.22 -5.90 -0.95
N VAL A 28 11.89 -5.92 -1.04
CA VAL A 28 11.00 -5.13 -0.19
C VAL A 28 9.90 -6.04 0.33
N TRP A 29 9.63 -5.97 1.64
CA TRP A 29 8.56 -6.74 2.26
C TRP A 29 7.98 -6.01 3.48
N GLY A 30 6.78 -6.41 3.88
CA GLY A 30 6.08 -5.90 5.06
C GLY A 30 4.81 -6.70 5.33
N THR A 31 4.04 -6.29 6.33
CA THR A 31 2.76 -6.92 6.69
C THR A 31 1.62 -5.92 6.58
N GLY A 32 0.50 -6.33 5.99
CA GLY A 32 -0.67 -5.49 5.83
C GLY A 32 -1.57 -5.96 4.69
N ARG A 33 -2.52 -5.10 4.30
CA ARG A 33 -3.42 -5.34 3.18
C ARG A 33 -2.69 -5.08 1.86
N PHE A 34 -2.72 -6.06 0.97
CA PHE A 34 -2.17 -5.93 -0.39
C PHE A 34 -3.07 -5.05 -1.27
N VAL A 35 -2.44 -4.20 -2.08
CA VAL A 35 -3.07 -3.34 -3.08
C VAL A 35 -2.34 -3.52 -4.41
N ALA A 36 -3.07 -3.89 -5.46
CA ALA A 36 -2.59 -3.87 -6.83
C ALA A 36 -3.16 -2.67 -7.57
N VAL A 37 -2.30 -1.84 -8.13
CA VAL A 37 -2.66 -0.69 -8.95
C VAL A 37 -2.38 -1.07 -10.41
N SER A 38 -3.43 -1.03 -11.25
CA SER A 38 -3.30 -1.24 -12.69
C SER A 38 -2.30 -0.25 -13.31
N GLY A 39 -1.71 -0.64 -14.44
CA GLY A 39 -0.82 0.22 -15.22
C GLY A 39 -1.44 1.59 -15.48
N GLN A 40 -0.74 2.62 -15.02
CA GLN A 40 -1.11 4.01 -15.26
C GLN A 40 -0.34 4.52 -16.48
N CYS A 41 -1.09 5.19 -17.36
CA CYS A 41 -0.60 5.89 -18.53
C CYS A 41 -0.75 7.40 -18.33
N ALA A 42 -0.15 8.20 -19.21
CA ALA A 42 -0.17 9.65 -19.14
C ALA A 42 -1.50 10.26 -19.63
N PHE A 43 -2.61 9.91 -18.98
CA PHE A 43 -3.91 10.52 -19.24
C PHE A 43 -4.28 11.54 -18.19
N ASP A 44 -4.98 12.59 -18.62
CA ASP A 44 -5.70 13.48 -17.72
C ASP A 44 -7.06 12.87 -17.30
N GLU A 45 -7.82 13.61 -16.49
CA GLU A 45 -9.14 13.19 -15.99
C GLU A 45 -10.20 13.03 -17.10
N LYS A 46 -9.94 13.57 -18.30
CA LYS A 46 -10.81 13.45 -19.47
C LYS A 46 -10.41 12.27 -20.37
N GLY A 47 -9.29 11.61 -20.09
CA GLY A 47 -8.75 10.52 -20.90
C GLY A 47 -7.85 10.99 -22.05
N GLU A 48 -7.45 12.27 -22.06
CA GLU A 48 -6.57 12.84 -23.08
C GLU A 48 -5.11 12.61 -22.73
N VAL A 49 -4.25 12.39 -23.75
CA VAL A 49 -2.81 12.20 -23.52
C VAL A 49 -2.17 13.51 -23.09
N VAL A 50 -1.48 13.50 -21.96
CA VAL A 50 -0.68 14.62 -21.48
C VAL A 50 0.75 14.44 -21.97
N GLY A 51 1.31 15.44 -22.66
CA GLY A 51 2.72 15.42 -23.07
C GLY A 51 3.02 14.48 -24.23
N GLU A 52 2.24 14.54 -25.32
CA GLU A 52 2.58 13.82 -26.56
C GLU A 52 4.01 14.15 -27.01
N GLY A 53 4.83 13.12 -27.23
CA GLY A 53 6.25 13.28 -27.57
C GLY A 53 7.17 13.75 -26.43
N ASP A 54 6.65 13.97 -25.22
CA ASP A 54 7.41 14.41 -24.04
C ASP A 54 7.36 13.36 -22.92
N ALA A 55 8.40 12.53 -22.85
CA ALA A 55 8.51 11.49 -21.83
C ALA A 55 8.55 12.04 -20.39
N ALA A 56 9.05 13.25 -20.16
CA ALA A 56 9.12 13.83 -18.83
C ALA A 56 7.74 14.32 -18.35
N ALA A 57 6.98 14.96 -19.25
CA ALA A 57 5.59 15.32 -18.96
C ALA A 57 4.73 14.06 -18.75
N GLN A 58 4.89 13.03 -19.60
CA GLN A 58 4.18 11.77 -19.43
C GLN A 58 4.52 11.09 -18.10
N ALA A 59 5.80 11.03 -17.73
CA ALA A 59 6.21 10.41 -16.47
C ALA A 59 5.60 11.10 -15.25
N ARG A 60 5.61 12.44 -15.21
CA ARG A 60 4.95 13.18 -14.12
C ARG A 60 3.45 12.87 -14.05
N GLN A 61 2.76 12.84 -15.19
CA GLN A 61 1.34 12.50 -15.22
C GLN A 61 1.07 11.07 -14.72
N VAL A 62 1.91 10.10 -15.12
CA VAL A 62 1.80 8.71 -14.67
C VAL A 62 1.97 8.60 -13.15
N PHE A 63 2.96 9.28 -12.56
CA PHE A 63 3.16 9.28 -11.11
C PHE A 63 2.04 10.02 -10.37
N GLU A 64 1.47 11.08 -10.94
CA GLU A 64 0.27 11.73 -10.39
C GLU A 64 -0.93 10.76 -10.38
N ASN A 65 -1.16 10.05 -11.47
CA ASN A 65 -2.23 9.06 -11.58
C ASN A 65 -2.03 7.90 -10.59
N LEU A 66 -0.81 7.39 -10.46
CA LEU A 66 -0.45 6.41 -9.43
C LEU A 66 -0.75 6.94 -8.01
N SER A 67 -0.39 8.19 -7.72
CA SER A 67 -0.68 8.81 -6.43
C SER A 67 -2.18 8.83 -6.12
N ARG A 68 -3.02 9.13 -7.12
CA ARG A 68 -4.48 9.14 -6.98
C ARG A 68 -5.03 7.74 -6.72
N CYS A 69 -4.54 6.73 -7.45
CA CYS A 69 -4.91 5.33 -7.23
C CYS A 69 -4.51 4.82 -5.85
N LEU A 70 -3.28 5.14 -5.40
CA LEU A 70 -2.80 4.79 -4.07
C LEU A 70 -3.67 5.46 -3.00
N ALA A 71 -3.95 6.75 -3.13
CA ALA A 71 -4.79 7.49 -2.19
C ALA A 71 -6.21 6.89 -2.08
N ALA A 72 -6.80 6.44 -3.20
CA ALA A 72 -8.10 5.75 -3.19
C ALA A 72 -8.08 4.44 -2.39
N ALA A 73 -6.91 3.80 -2.24
CA ALA A 73 -6.71 2.62 -1.40
C ALA A 73 -6.26 2.95 0.03
N GLY A 74 -6.19 4.23 0.41
CA GLY A 74 -5.64 4.69 1.68
C GLY A 74 -4.13 4.49 1.79
N ALA A 75 -3.42 4.50 0.66
CA ALA A 75 -1.98 4.30 0.54
C ALA A 75 -1.28 5.56 0.03
N THR A 76 0.04 5.56 0.17
CA THR A 76 0.98 6.54 -0.38
C THR A 76 2.12 5.81 -1.09
N PHE A 77 3.08 6.54 -1.66
CA PHE A 77 4.29 5.91 -2.21
C PHE A 77 5.16 5.20 -1.16
N ASP A 78 5.02 5.55 0.11
CA ASP A 78 5.73 4.88 1.21
C ASP A 78 5.22 3.45 1.47
N ASP A 79 4.05 3.11 0.93
CA ASP A 79 3.44 1.78 0.99
C ASP A 79 3.79 0.91 -0.22
N VAL A 80 4.45 1.47 -1.25
CA VAL A 80 4.75 0.77 -2.51
C VAL A 80 5.92 -0.19 -2.33
N VAL A 81 5.70 -1.45 -2.64
CA VAL A 81 6.71 -2.51 -2.57
C VAL A 81 7.35 -2.83 -3.92
N LYS A 82 6.63 -2.59 -5.02
CA LYS A 82 7.10 -2.90 -6.38
C LYS A 82 6.57 -1.89 -7.39
N LEU A 83 7.46 -1.43 -8.28
CA LEU A 83 7.11 -0.74 -9.52
C LEU A 83 7.54 -1.58 -10.73
N THR A 84 6.70 -1.66 -11.76
CA THR A 84 7.09 -2.23 -13.06
C THR A 84 6.95 -1.14 -14.11
N TYR A 85 8.04 -0.85 -14.83
CA TYR A 85 8.10 0.17 -15.86
C TYR A 85 8.08 -0.49 -17.24
N PHE A 86 7.11 -0.11 -18.05
CA PHE A 86 7.04 -0.43 -19.48
C PHE A 86 7.31 0.86 -20.26
N VAL A 87 8.35 0.86 -21.09
CA VAL A 87 8.70 2.02 -21.94
C VAL A 87 8.77 1.60 -23.40
N THR A 88 8.42 2.49 -24.31
CA THR A 88 8.55 2.21 -25.76
C THR A 88 10.01 2.35 -26.24
N ASP A 89 10.80 3.17 -25.54
CA ASP A 89 12.24 3.33 -25.74
C ASP A 89 12.95 3.45 -24.36
N VAL A 90 14.00 2.67 -24.13
CA VAL A 90 14.83 2.77 -22.92
C VAL A 90 15.43 4.16 -22.69
N ALA A 91 15.55 4.97 -23.74
CA ALA A 91 15.97 6.37 -23.66
C ALA A 91 15.03 7.24 -22.80
N HIS A 92 13.80 6.78 -22.53
CA HIS A 92 12.86 7.47 -21.65
C HIS A 92 13.11 7.22 -20.16
N LEU A 93 13.85 6.17 -19.78
CA LEU A 93 14.08 5.81 -18.38
C LEU A 93 14.68 6.93 -17.51
N PRO A 94 15.60 7.80 -17.98
CA PRO A 94 16.06 8.94 -17.20
C PRO A 94 14.92 9.89 -16.78
N ALA A 95 13.97 10.15 -17.68
CA ALA A 95 12.81 11.00 -17.38
C ALA A 95 11.87 10.32 -16.36
N VAL A 96 11.65 9.01 -16.50
CA VAL A 96 10.87 8.21 -15.55
C VAL A 96 11.49 8.23 -14.15
N ARG A 97 12.81 8.05 -14.06
CA ARG A 97 13.54 8.06 -12.78
C ARG A 97 13.50 9.44 -12.13
N ALA A 98 13.65 10.52 -12.90
CA ALA A 98 13.53 11.87 -12.38
C ALA A 98 12.13 12.11 -11.76
N ALA A 99 11.05 11.76 -12.48
CA ALA A 99 9.69 11.89 -11.95
C ALA A 99 9.43 11.00 -10.71
N ARG A 100 10.02 9.80 -10.66
CA ARG A 100 9.95 8.94 -9.46
C ARG A 100 10.63 9.60 -8.26
N ASP A 101 11.82 10.16 -8.47
CA ASP A 101 12.64 10.75 -7.40
C ASP A 101 12.02 12.04 -6.85
N GLU A 102 11.06 12.65 -7.56
CA GLU A 102 10.20 13.74 -7.05
C GLU A 102 9.20 13.25 -5.97
N VAL A 103 8.82 11.97 -5.97
CA VAL A 103 7.75 11.43 -5.10
C VAL A 103 8.17 10.31 -4.16
N ILE A 104 9.31 9.66 -4.39
CA ILE A 104 9.86 8.59 -3.55
C ILE A 104 11.26 8.97 -3.05
N ALA A 105 11.49 8.88 -1.74
CA ALA A 105 12.83 9.20 -1.24
C ALA A 105 13.85 8.09 -1.58
N PRO A 106 15.12 8.44 -1.82
CA PRO A 106 16.15 7.49 -2.29
C PRO A 106 16.41 6.28 -1.38
N ASP A 107 16.18 6.43 -0.08
CA ASP A 107 16.38 5.40 0.96
C ASP A 107 15.21 4.42 1.11
N ARG A 108 14.09 4.66 0.40
CA ARG A 108 12.86 3.86 0.44
C ARG A 108 12.35 3.48 -0.94
N LEU A 109 13.26 3.32 -1.90
CA LEU A 109 12.89 2.94 -3.25
C LEU A 109 12.28 1.52 -3.27
N PRO A 110 11.17 1.29 -3.99
CA PRO A 110 10.56 -0.03 -4.09
C PRO A 110 11.47 -1.01 -4.85
N ALA A 111 11.13 -2.29 -4.83
CA ALA A 111 11.65 -3.22 -5.83
C ALA A 111 11.22 -2.77 -7.22
N SER A 112 11.99 -3.12 -8.25
CA SER A 112 11.67 -2.65 -9.59
C SER A 112 12.05 -3.60 -10.73
N SER A 113 11.34 -3.45 -11.84
CA SER A 113 11.69 -4.05 -13.12
C SER A 113 11.39 -3.04 -14.22
N ALA A 114 12.25 -2.97 -15.22
CA ALA A 114 12.07 -2.09 -16.37
C ALA A 114 12.24 -2.90 -17.66
N VAL A 115 11.32 -2.77 -18.59
CA VAL A 115 11.38 -3.43 -19.89
C VAL A 115 11.01 -2.45 -20.99
N GLN A 116 11.68 -2.60 -22.14
CA GLN A 116 11.22 -1.96 -23.36
C GLN A 116 10.17 -2.86 -24.02
N VAL A 117 9.02 -2.28 -24.37
CA VAL A 117 7.93 -2.96 -25.07
C VAL A 117 7.86 -2.51 -26.52
N ALA A 118 7.31 -3.36 -27.39
CA ALA A 118 7.18 -3.03 -28.81
C ALA A 118 6.21 -1.86 -29.06
N ALA A 119 5.14 -1.77 -28.26
CA ALA A 119 4.17 -0.68 -28.28
C ALA A 119 3.33 -0.71 -26.99
N LEU A 120 2.69 0.41 -26.68
CA LEU A 120 1.58 0.51 -25.75
C LEU A 120 0.26 0.57 -26.52
N PHE A 121 -0.87 0.52 -25.82
CA PHE A 121 -2.19 0.40 -26.47
C PHE A 121 -2.62 1.66 -27.26
N ARG A 122 -1.98 2.81 -27.01
CA ARG A 122 -2.07 4.03 -27.82
C ARG A 122 -0.68 4.46 -28.30
N PRO A 123 -0.52 4.86 -29.58
CA PRO A 123 0.79 5.21 -30.14
C PRO A 123 1.43 6.46 -29.52
N GLU A 124 0.64 7.36 -28.94
CA GLU A 124 1.10 8.59 -28.29
C GLU A 124 1.74 8.33 -26.91
N LEU A 125 1.51 7.15 -26.33
CA LEU A 125 2.04 6.76 -25.03
C LEU A 125 3.48 6.27 -25.15
N LEU A 126 4.35 6.82 -24.32
CA LEU A 126 5.77 6.48 -24.25
C LEU A 126 6.10 5.56 -23.07
N LEU A 127 5.24 5.55 -22.05
CA LEU A 127 5.41 4.72 -20.86
C LEU A 127 4.09 4.35 -20.18
N GLU A 128 4.15 3.24 -19.46
CA GLU A 128 3.12 2.74 -18.54
C GLU A 128 3.80 2.21 -17.28
N ILE A 129 3.22 2.49 -16.10
CA ILE A 129 3.77 2.06 -14.81
C ILE A 129 2.67 1.47 -13.94
N GLU A 130 2.88 0.25 -13.44
CA GLU A 130 2.02 -0.38 -12.42
C GLU A 130 2.73 -0.41 -11.05
N ALA A 131 1.93 -0.55 -9.99
CA ALA A 131 2.43 -0.59 -8.64
C ALA A 131 1.76 -1.69 -7.80
N PHE A 132 2.55 -2.34 -6.95
CA PHE A 132 2.05 -3.09 -5.81
C PHE A 132 2.40 -2.37 -4.53
N ALA A 133 1.45 -2.36 -3.59
CA ALA A 133 1.61 -1.74 -2.28
C ALA A 133 1.10 -2.66 -1.16
N ILE A 134 1.62 -2.47 0.04
CA ILE A 134 1.14 -3.08 1.27
C ILE A 134 0.75 -1.95 2.21
N VAL A 135 -0.53 -1.87 2.60
CA VAL A 135 -1.03 -0.84 3.51
C VAL A 135 -1.13 -1.44 4.92
N PRO A 136 -0.55 -0.81 5.96
CA PRO A 136 -0.60 -1.36 7.30
C PRO A 136 -2.05 -1.38 7.81
N GLU A 137 -2.44 -2.50 8.42
CA GLU A 137 -3.75 -2.56 9.08
C GLU A 137 -3.68 -1.84 10.43
N PRO A 138 -4.72 -1.09 10.83
CA PRO A 138 -4.76 -0.50 12.16
C PRO A 138 -4.69 -1.61 13.20
N LYS A 139 -3.75 -1.50 14.14
CA LYS A 139 -3.63 -2.45 15.25
C LYS A 139 -4.97 -2.46 15.99
N ARG A 140 -5.72 -3.56 15.90
CA ARG A 140 -6.97 -3.72 16.66
C ARG A 140 -6.61 -3.55 18.13
N ALA A 141 -7.18 -2.55 18.78
CA ALA A 141 -6.97 -2.36 20.21
C ALA A 141 -7.37 -3.67 20.91
N GLU A 142 -6.43 -4.26 21.65
CA GLU A 142 -6.73 -5.39 22.53
C GLU A 142 -7.76 -4.89 23.52
N THR A 143 -9.02 -5.31 23.36
CA THR A 143 -10.02 -5.14 24.41
C THR A 143 -9.53 -6.00 25.57
N THR A 144 -8.89 -5.36 26.56
CA THR A 144 -8.63 -5.99 27.85
C THR A 144 -9.99 -6.32 28.46
N THR A 145 -10.47 -7.54 28.22
CA THR A 145 -11.61 -8.09 28.96
C THR A 145 -11.16 -8.18 30.41
N GLY A 146 -11.58 -7.21 31.21
CA GLY A 146 -11.28 -7.17 32.64
C GLY A 146 -11.73 -8.47 33.29
N SER A 147 -10.78 -9.19 33.87
CA SER A 147 -11.05 -10.29 34.79
C SER A 147 -11.55 -9.69 36.10
N GLU A 148 -12.86 -9.64 36.32
CA GLU A 148 -13.40 -9.49 37.68
C GLU A 148 -13.32 -10.84 38.39
N SER A 149 -12.16 -11.12 39.02
CA SER A 149 -12.05 -12.06 40.12
C SER A 149 -12.52 -11.36 41.41
N GLY A 150 -13.52 -11.94 42.06
CA GLY A 150 -14.36 -11.25 43.04
C GLY A 150 -13.82 -11.06 44.46
N THR A 151 -14.68 -10.42 45.27
CA THR A 151 -14.67 -10.47 46.74
C THR A 151 -16.07 -10.16 47.25
N GLY A 152 -16.59 -10.92 48.23
CA GLY A 152 -17.57 -10.38 49.18
C GLY A 152 -18.81 -11.20 49.48
N PHE A 153 -18.63 -12.31 50.20
CA PHE A 153 -19.64 -12.97 51.03
C PHE A 153 -20.38 -11.97 51.94
N ARG A 154 -21.72 -11.97 51.94
CA ARG A 154 -22.56 -11.50 53.07
C ARG A 154 -23.79 -12.38 53.26
N THR A 155 -23.89 -12.96 54.45
CA THR A 155 -25.05 -13.68 55.00
C THR A 155 -25.97 -12.74 55.78
N GLY A 156 -27.29 -12.90 55.68
CA GLY A 156 -28.29 -12.33 56.61
C GLY A 156 -29.73 -12.33 56.05
N PRO A 157 -30.78 -12.45 56.89
CA PRO A 157 -31.78 -13.53 56.72
C PRO A 157 -33.23 -13.09 56.43
N GLY A 158 -34.01 -14.04 55.87
CA GLY A 158 -35.36 -14.36 56.36
C GLY A 158 -36.59 -13.93 55.54
N ALA A 159 -37.52 -14.90 55.40
CA ALA A 159 -38.92 -14.83 54.93
C ALA A 159 -39.11 -14.82 53.39
N GLY A 160 -39.92 -15.66 52.76
CA GLY A 160 -40.84 -16.71 53.19
C GLY A 160 -41.73 -17.10 51.99
N PHE A 161 -41.94 -18.40 51.81
CA PHE A 161 -43.04 -19.10 51.10
C PHE A 161 -43.58 -18.59 49.75
N GLY A 162 -43.55 -19.47 48.74
CA GLY A 162 -44.37 -19.36 47.53
C GLY A 162 -44.16 -20.52 46.57
N THR A 163 -44.81 -21.65 46.84
CA THR A 163 -44.86 -22.85 45.99
C THR A 163 -45.55 -22.57 44.65
N GLY A 164 -44.97 -23.01 43.53
CA GLY A 164 -45.60 -22.86 42.22
C GLY A 164 -44.86 -23.61 41.11
N PHE A 165 -44.91 -24.94 41.14
CA PHE A 165 -44.48 -25.83 40.07
C PHE A 165 -45.47 -25.71 38.89
N LYS A 166 -44.98 -25.46 37.66
CA LYS A 166 -45.57 -26.04 36.44
C LYS A 166 -44.62 -25.96 35.24
N THR A 167 -44.43 -27.15 34.68
CA THR A 167 -43.71 -27.58 33.49
C THR A 167 -44.36 -27.09 32.19
N GLY A 168 -43.57 -26.87 31.14
CA GLY A 168 -44.08 -26.76 29.77
C GLY A 168 -42.95 -26.62 28.73
N PHE A 169 -42.83 -27.63 27.87
CA PHE A 169 -41.83 -27.83 26.83
C PHE A 169 -42.47 -27.58 25.44
N ALA A 170 -41.65 -27.22 24.44
CA ALA A 170 -41.93 -27.19 22.99
C ALA A 170 -42.99 -26.16 22.52
N SER A 171 -42.90 -25.51 21.36
CA SER A 171 -42.16 -25.76 20.10
C SER A 171 -41.75 -24.45 19.43
#